data_AF-A0A7C4PXP9-F1
#
_entry.id   AF-A0A7C4PXP9-F1
#
_cell.length_a   1.000
_cell.length_b   1.000
_cell.length_c   1.000
_cell.angle_alpha   90.00
_cell.angle_beta   90.00
_cell.angle_gamma   90.00
#
_symmetry.space_group_name_H-M   'P 1'
#
loop_
_entity.id
_entity.type
_entity.pdbx_description
1 polymer ?
#
loop_
_entity_poly.entity_id
_entity_poly.type
_entity_poly.pdbx_seq_one_letter_code
_entity_poly.pdbx_strand_id
1 'polypeptide(L)'
;MKYLLILLLLSSVVNVVPNDLVNDFLTVYKDVVELSRLGVNVDVLVSKLSLALELLSDGSSESISKAELIVNEVKSEVYRLKSEANYYVMYKSLYKYSVVTLLALIPVVIYYLLPRIYLIMWFRFRRRWVVKYGRT
;
A
#
# COMPACT_ATOMS: atom_id res chain seq x y z
N MET A 1 42.22 -11.06 45.36
CA MET A 1 41.93 -11.56 43.99
C MET A 1 40.59 -12.29 43.85
N LYS A 2 40.09 -13.01 44.88
CA LYS A 2 38.81 -13.75 44.83
C LYS A 2 37.56 -12.89 44.50
N TYR A 3 37.52 -11.63 44.95
CA TYR A 3 36.40 -10.72 44.73
C TYR A 3 36.41 -10.00 43.36
N LEU A 4 37.56 -9.97 42.67
CA LEU A 4 37.66 -9.39 41.32
C LEU A 4 37.01 -10.29 40.26
N LEU A 5 37.12 -11.62 40.42
CA LEU A 5 36.46 -12.60 39.52
C LEU A 5 34.94 -12.57 39.65
N ILE A 6 34.41 -12.34 40.85
CA ILE A 6 32.96 -12.24 41.10
C ILE A 6 32.39 -10.96 40.50
N LEU A 7 33.13 -9.84 40.55
CA LEU A 7 32.72 -8.59 39.93
C LEU A 7 32.74 -8.65 38.39
N LEU A 8 33.69 -9.41 37.82
CA LEU A 8 33.84 -9.60 36.37
C LEU A 8 32.74 -10.52 35.79
N LEU A 9 32.25 -11.48 36.58
CA LEU A 9 31.09 -12.32 36.23
C LEU A 9 29.75 -11.59 36.36
N LEU A 10 29.65 -10.54 37.19
CA LEU A 10 28.45 -9.70 37.23
C LEU A 10 28.37 -8.73 36.05
N SER A 11 29.50 -8.27 35.51
CA SER A 11 29.51 -7.37 34.35
C SER A 11 29.05 -8.02 33.04
N SER A 12 29.09 -9.36 32.92
CA SER A 12 28.59 -10.07 31.74
C SER A 12 27.06 -10.15 31.68
N VAL A 13 26.34 -9.74 32.73
CA VAL A 13 24.87 -9.83 32.78
C VAL A 13 24.19 -8.54 32.28
N VAL A 14 24.97 -7.49 31.98
CA VAL A 14 24.44 -6.33 31.25
C VAL A 14 24.38 -6.71 29.77
N ASN A 15 23.33 -7.44 29.40
CA ASN A 15 23.02 -7.74 28.01
C ASN A 15 22.80 -6.42 27.26
N VAL A 16 23.78 -6.05 26.44
CA VAL A 16 23.63 -4.95 25.50
C VAL A 16 22.85 -5.50 24.32
N VAL A 17 21.56 -5.17 24.25
CA VAL A 17 20.80 -5.37 23.01
C VAL A 17 21.57 -4.68 21.88
N PRO A 18 21.89 -5.36 20.77
CA PRO A 18 22.61 -4.74 19.66
C PRO A 18 21.81 -3.57 19.11
N ASN A 19 22.40 -2.37 19.06
CA ASN A 19 21.76 -1.19 18.49
C ASN A 19 21.32 -1.40 17.03
N ASP A 20 22.05 -2.23 16.28
CA ASP A 20 21.72 -2.56 14.89
C ASP A 20 20.40 -3.32 14.77
N LEU A 21 20.13 -4.25 15.69
CA LEU A 21 18.88 -5.02 15.69
C LEU A 21 17.67 -4.14 16.02
N VAL A 22 17.83 -3.17 16.92
CA VAL A 22 16.79 -2.18 17.24
C VAL A 22 16.49 -1.29 16.04
N ASN A 23 17.53 -0.85 15.31
CA ASN A 23 17.35 -0.06 14.10
C ASN A 23 16.65 -0.85 12.99
N ASP A 24 17.01 -2.12 12.82
CA ASP A 24 16.35 -3.02 11.87
C ASP A 24 14.88 -3.24 12.24
N PHE A 25 14.58 -3.48 13.52
CA PHE A 25 13.21 -3.57 14.02
C PHE A 25 12.39 -2.31 13.69
N LEU A 26 12.93 -1.12 13.99
CA LEU A 26 12.25 0.15 13.72
C LEU A 26 12.02 0.38 12.23
N THR A 27 12.96 -0.05 11.38
CA THR A 27 12.82 0.05 9.93
C THR A 27 11.72 -0.86 9.42
N VAL A 28 11.70 -2.12 9.86
CA VAL A 28 10.66 -3.09 9.50
C VAL A 28 9.28 -2.65 10.02
N TYR A 29 9.22 -2.10 11.23
CA TYR A 29 7.98 -1.56 11.80
C TYR A 29 7.40 -0.41 10.96
N LYS A 30 8.25 0.53 10.51
CA LYS A 30 7.82 1.61 9.61
C LYS A 30 7.22 1.07 8.31
N ASP A 31 7.84 0.05 7.74
CA ASP A 31 7.36 -0.58 6.51
C ASP A 31 6.03 -1.31 6.69
N VAL A 32 5.82 -1.98 7.82
CA VAL A 32 4.53 -2.59 8.17
C VAL A 32 3.44 -1.54 8.32
N VAL A 33 3.74 -0.40 8.95
CA VAL A 33 2.79 0.74 9.06
C VAL A 33 2.46 1.33 7.69
N GLU A 34 3.44 1.43 6.79
CA GLU A 34 3.21 1.87 5.41
C GLU A 34 2.27 0.91 4.67
N LEU A 35 2.50 -0.40 4.75
CA LEU A 35 1.62 -1.41 4.16
C LEU A 35 0.19 -1.33 4.69
N SER A 36 0.03 -1.13 6.00
CA SER A 36 -1.29 -0.90 6.62
C SER A 36 -2.01 0.33 6.03
N ARG A 37 -1.29 1.44 5.83
CA ARG A 37 -1.84 2.65 5.18
C ARG A 37 -2.27 2.43 3.73
N LEU A 38 -1.62 1.50 3.04
CA LEU A 38 -2.00 1.08 1.68
C LEU A 38 -3.24 0.17 1.67
N GLY A 39 -3.72 -0.25 2.85
CA GLY A 39 -4.89 -1.11 3.01
C GLY A 39 -4.57 -2.60 2.96
N VAL A 40 -3.30 -2.97 3.12
CA VAL A 40 -2.87 -4.38 3.22
C VAL A 40 -3.15 -4.87 4.65
N ASN A 41 -3.68 -6.09 4.79
CA ASN A 41 -3.83 -6.69 6.11
C ASN A 41 -2.44 -7.03 6.67
N VAL A 42 -2.11 -6.46 7.82
CA VAL A 42 -0.81 -6.63 8.48
C VAL A 42 -0.90 -7.26 9.88
N ASP A 43 -2.07 -7.77 10.29
CA ASP A 43 -2.31 -8.22 11.67
C ASP A 43 -1.29 -9.29 12.11
N VAL A 44 -0.96 -10.22 11.20
CA VAL A 44 0.03 -11.27 11.45
C VAL A 44 1.46 -10.73 11.57
N LEU A 45 1.81 -9.66 10.84
CA LEU A 45 3.13 -9.03 10.91
C LEU A 45 3.27 -8.25 12.21
N VAL A 46 2.21 -7.54 12.61
CA VAL A 46 2.17 -6.76 13.86
C VAL A 46 2.27 -7.69 15.08
N SER A 47 1.59 -8.83 15.08
CA SER A 47 1.68 -9.79 16.18
C SER A 47 3.08 -10.39 16.31
N LYS A 48 3.73 -10.76 15.19
CA LYS A 48 5.12 -11.22 15.16
C LYS A 48 6.10 -10.16 15.66
N LEU A 49 5.96 -8.91 15.21
CA LEU A 49 6.81 -7.82 15.70
C LEU A 49 6.58 -7.53 17.19
N SER A 50 5.36 -7.67 17.69
CA SER A 50 5.08 -7.51 19.12
C SER A 50 5.82 -8.57 19.93
N LEU A 51 5.80 -9.83 19.47
CA LEU A 51 6.55 -10.92 20.10
C LEU A 51 8.07 -10.69 20.03
N ALA A 52 8.58 -10.18 18.90
CA ALA A 52 9.99 -9.81 18.80
C ALA A 52 10.38 -8.70 19.79
N LEU A 53 9.51 -7.71 20.01
CA LEU A 53 9.74 -6.65 20.98
C LEU A 53 9.77 -7.17 22.42
N GLU A 54 8.89 -8.11 22.77
CA GLU A 54 8.90 -8.78 24.08
C GLU A 54 10.22 -9.53 24.30
N LEU A 55 10.69 -10.26 23.30
CA LEU A 55 11.98 -10.98 23.34
C LEU A 55 13.18 -10.04 23.45
N LEU A 56 13.16 -8.89 22.75
CA LEU A 56 14.20 -7.86 22.92
C LEU A 56 14.19 -7.25 24.32
N SER A 57 13.02 -7.15 24.94
CA SER A 57 12.84 -6.59 26.28
C SER A 57 13.32 -7.54 27.38
N ASP A 58 13.23 -8.86 27.17
CA ASP A 58 13.82 -9.87 28.06
C ASP A 58 15.35 -9.77 28.10
N GLY A 59 15.96 -9.40 26.98
CA GLY A 59 17.38 -9.06 26.89
C GLY A 59 18.33 -10.25 27.03
N SER A 60 17.87 -11.48 27.25
CA SER A 60 18.75 -12.65 27.24
C SER A 60 19.32 -12.90 25.83
N SER A 61 20.54 -13.46 25.74
CA SER A 61 21.19 -13.71 24.46
C SER A 61 20.36 -14.63 23.54
N GLU A 62 19.69 -15.63 24.11
CA GLU A 62 18.77 -16.51 23.38
C GLU A 62 17.54 -15.76 22.86
N SER A 63 16.95 -14.89 23.69
CA SER A 63 15.80 -14.07 23.29
C SER A 63 16.18 -13.06 22.20
N ILE A 64 17.38 -12.46 22.26
CA ILE A 64 17.90 -11.56 21.22
C ILE A 64 18.04 -12.30 19.88
N SER A 65 18.63 -13.50 19.86
CA SER A 65 18.75 -14.29 18.63
C SER A 65 17.39 -14.72 18.07
N LYS A 66 16.42 -15.07 18.92
CA LYS A 66 15.06 -15.37 18.48
C LYS A 66 14.36 -14.14 17.90
N ALA A 67 14.53 -12.98 18.53
CA ALA A 67 13.99 -11.72 18.05
C ALA A 67 14.55 -11.36 16.66
N GLU A 68 15.85 -11.54 16.45
CA GLU A 68 16.50 -11.33 15.16
C GLU A 68 15.91 -12.21 14.04
N LEU A 69 15.68 -13.50 14.33
CA LEU A 69 15.03 -14.41 13.37
C LEU A 69 13.63 -13.93 13.00
N ILE A 70 12.83 -13.51 13.97
CA ILE A 70 11.47 -13.02 13.74
C ILE A 70 11.49 -11.71 12.94
N VAL A 71 12.37 -10.77 13.29
CA VAL A 71 12.51 -9.51 12.55
C VAL A 71 12.89 -9.77 11.10
N ASN A 72 13.82 -10.69 10.84
CA ASN A 72 14.21 -11.07 9.49
C ASN A 72 13.09 -11.78 8.72
N GLU A 73 12.31 -12.64 9.39
CA GLU A 73 11.13 -13.28 8.79
C GLU A 73 10.11 -12.21 8.36
N VAL A 74 9.74 -11.31 9.28
CA VAL A 74 8.81 -10.20 8.99
C VAL A 74 9.35 -9.33 7.86
N LYS A 75 10.66 -9.01 7.87
CA LYS A 75 11.32 -8.23 6.82
C LYS A 75 11.15 -8.86 5.44
N SER A 76 11.37 -10.17 5.31
CA SER A 76 11.18 -10.88 4.04
C SER A 76 9.73 -10.89 3.57
N GLU A 77 8.79 -11.07 4.49
CA GLU A 77 7.36 -11.06 4.19
C GLU A 77 6.86 -9.66 3.80
N VAL A 78 7.37 -8.62 4.45
CA VAL A 78 7.14 -7.21 4.07
C VAL A 78 7.62 -6.95 2.65
N TYR A 79 8.81 -7.44 2.26
CA TYR A 79 9.31 -7.28 0.89
C TYR A 79 8.40 -7.96 -0.13
N ARG A 80 7.93 -9.18 0.18
CA ARG A 80 6.96 -9.90 -0.64
C ARG A 80 5.67 -9.09 -0.80
N LEU A 81 5.10 -8.63 0.31
CA LEU A 81 3.88 -7.83 0.32
C LEU A 81 4.03 -6.49 -0.39
N LYS A 82 5.17 -5.79 -0.26
CA LYS A 82 5.45 -4.56 -1.02
C LYS A 82 5.49 -4.83 -2.52
N SER A 83 6.10 -5.95 -2.93
CA SER A 83 6.13 -6.34 -4.35
C SER A 83 4.73 -6.61 -4.93
N GLU A 84 3.83 -7.20 -4.14
CA GLU A 84 2.44 -7.46 -4.52
C GLU A 84 1.60 -6.16 -4.46
N ALA A 85 1.82 -5.34 -3.43
CA ALA A 85 1.08 -4.11 -3.17
C ALA A 85 1.34 -3.02 -4.21
N ASN A 86 2.54 -2.95 -4.80
CA ASN A 86 2.85 -1.99 -5.86
C ASN A 86 1.86 -2.07 -7.03
N TYR A 87 1.43 -3.27 -7.40
CA TYR A 87 0.40 -3.45 -8.43
C TYR A 87 -0.96 -2.93 -7.98
N TYR A 88 -1.33 -3.20 -6.72
CA TYR A 88 -2.62 -2.77 -6.17
C TYR A 88 -2.73 -1.25 -6.02
N VAL A 89 -1.68 -0.60 -5.52
CA VAL A 89 -1.61 0.86 -5.35
C VAL A 89 -1.64 1.57 -6.70
N MET A 90 -0.93 1.03 -7.69
CA MET A 90 -0.92 1.56 -9.05
C MET A 90 -2.32 1.44 -9.70
N TYR A 91 -2.98 0.29 -9.54
CA TYR A 91 -4.34 0.08 -10.07
C TYR A 91 -5.37 1.01 -9.42
N LYS A 92 -5.31 1.19 -8.09
CA LYS A 92 -6.22 2.10 -7.37
C LYS A 92 -6.05 3.56 -7.83
N SER A 93 -4.82 3.99 -8.05
CA SER A 93 -4.53 5.33 -8.54
C SER A 93 -5.00 5.52 -9.98
N LEU A 94 -4.71 4.54 -10.85
CA LEU A 94 -5.16 4.54 -12.24
C LEU A 94 -6.69 4.58 -12.35
N TYR A 95 -7.39 3.81 -11.52
CA TYR A 95 -8.85 3.81 -11.47
C TYR A 95 -9.40 5.19 -11.09
N LYS A 96 -8.86 5.82 -10.04
CA LYS A 96 -9.28 7.17 -9.62
C LYS A 96 -9.10 8.20 -10.74
N TYR A 97 -7.93 8.25 -11.36
CA TYR A 97 -7.67 9.20 -12.45
C TYR A 97 -8.49 8.91 -13.70
N SER A 98 -8.72 7.64 -14.02
CA SER A 98 -9.57 7.21 -15.13
C SER A 98 -11.01 7.71 -14.96
N VAL A 99 -11.59 7.54 -13.77
CA VAL A 99 -12.95 8.03 -13.46
C VAL A 99 -13.03 9.55 -13.62
N VAL A 100 -12.07 10.30 -13.06
CA VAL A 100 -12.04 11.76 -13.18
C VAL A 100 -11.91 12.20 -14.64
N THR A 101 -11.05 11.52 -15.41
CA THR A 101 -10.84 11.82 -16.84
C THR A 101 -12.11 11.55 -17.65
N LEU A 102 -12.79 10.43 -17.40
CA LEU A 102 -14.06 10.10 -18.04
C LEU A 102 -15.12 11.17 -17.77
N LEU A 103 -15.27 11.59 -16.51
CA LEU A 103 -16.21 12.65 -16.14
C LEU A 103 -15.89 13.98 -16.82
N ALA A 104 -14.61 14.35 -16.89
CA ALA A 104 -14.16 15.55 -17.60
C ALA A 104 -14.41 15.47 -19.11
N LEU A 105 -14.40 14.28 -19.69
CA LEU A 105 -14.61 14.05 -21.12
C LEU A 105 -16.09 14.13 -21.52
N ILE A 106 -17.03 13.89 -20.60
CA ILE A 106 -18.49 13.95 -20.85
C ILE A 106 -18.91 15.24 -21.58
N PRO A 107 -18.64 16.45 -21.07
CA PRO A 107 -19.08 17.68 -21.74
C PRO A 107 -18.46 17.87 -23.12
N VAL A 108 -17.20 17.45 -23.32
CA VAL A 108 -16.51 17.53 -24.62
C VAL A 108 -17.18 16.62 -25.65
N VAL A 109 -17.46 15.38 -25.24
CA VAL A 109 -18.14 14.38 -26.08
C VAL A 109 -19.55 14.85 -26.41
N ILE A 110 -20.30 15.33 -25.43
CA ILE A 110 -21.65 15.87 -25.63
C ILE A 110 -21.62 17.03 -26.63
N TYR A 111 -20.73 18.01 -26.44
CA TYR A 111 -20.62 19.17 -27.32
C TYR A 111 -20.34 18.79 -28.78
N TYR A 112 -19.55 17.75 -29.02
CA TYR A 112 -19.19 17.34 -30.36
C TYR A 112 -20.16 16.33 -31.00
N LEU A 113 -20.68 15.37 -30.22
CA LEU A 113 -21.60 14.34 -30.73
C LEU A 113 -23.04 14.83 -30.85
N LEU A 114 -23.56 15.61 -29.88
CA LEU A 114 -24.97 16.03 -29.93
C LEU A 114 -25.35 16.76 -31.22
N PRO A 115 -24.58 17.76 -31.71
CA PRO A 115 -24.95 18.46 -32.94
C PRO A 115 -25.01 17.53 -34.15
N ARG A 116 -24.09 16.56 -34.23
CA ARG A 116 -24.02 15.61 -35.34
C ARG A 116 -25.19 14.61 -35.29
N ILE A 117 -25.46 14.05 -34.12
CA ILE A 117 -26.59 13.13 -33.91
C ILE A 117 -27.91 13.84 -34.18
N TYR A 118 -28.06 15.08 -33.69
CA TYR A 118 -29.23 15.90 -33.92
C TYR A 118 -29.49 16.11 -35.40
N LEU A 119 -28.47 16.50 -36.18
CA LEU A 119 -28.61 16.69 -37.63
C LEU A 119 -28.99 15.39 -38.35
N ILE A 120 -28.33 14.27 -38.03
CA ILE A 120 -28.65 12.98 -38.64
C ILE A 120 -30.11 12.59 -38.35
N MET A 121 -30.54 12.75 -37.10
CA MET A 121 -31.89 12.44 -36.66
C MET A 121 -32.91 13.36 -37.34
N TRP A 122 -32.64 14.66 -37.39
CA TRP A 122 -33.46 15.67 -38.09
C TRP A 122 -33.64 15.32 -39.57
N PHE A 123 -32.56 15.02 -40.30
CA PHE A 123 -32.65 14.62 -41.70
C PHE A 123 -33.43 13.32 -41.88
N ARG A 124 -33.26 12.34 -40.99
CA ARG A 124 -33.99 11.07 -41.04
C ARG A 124 -35.49 11.27 -40.88
N PHE A 125 -35.93 12.17 -39.98
CA PHE A 125 -37.36 12.48 -39.81
C PHE A 125 -37.96 13.34 -40.94
N ARG A 126 -37.18 14.26 -41.53
CA ARG A 126 -37.67 15.16 -42.61
C ARG A 126 -37.70 14.54 -44.01
N ARG A 127 -37.15 13.33 -44.23
CA ARG A 127 -37.10 12.65 -45.54
C ARG A 127 -38.46 12.32 -46.20
N ARG A 128 -39.59 12.48 -45.52
CA ARG A 128 -40.94 12.15 -46.05
C ARG A 128 -41.81 13.36 -46.39
N TRP A 129 -41.27 14.57 -46.33
CA TRP A 129 -42.04 15.77 -46.63
C TRP A 129 -42.18 15.96 -48.14
N VAL A 130 -43.30 15.51 -48.70
CA VAL A 130 -43.69 15.78 -50.09
C VAL A 130 -44.22 17.22 -50.14
N VAL A 131 -43.48 18.12 -50.78
CA VAL A 131 -43.94 19.49 -51.02
C VAL A 131 -45.02 19.45 -52.11
N LYS A 132 -46.29 19.66 -51.74
CA LYS A 132 -47.35 19.93 -52.71
C LYS A 132 -47.16 21.36 -53.22
N TYR A 133 -46.67 21.50 -54.45
CA TYR A 133 -46.72 22.77 -55.15
C TYR A 133 -48.17 23.00 -55.61
N GLY A 134 -48.84 23.98 -55.00
CA GLY A 134 -50.10 24.51 -55.52
C GLY A 134 -49.81 25.33 -56.77
N ARG A 135 -50.14 24.77 -57.93
CA ARG A 135 -50.17 25.53 -59.19
C ARG A 135 -51.57 26.14 -59.30
N THR A 136 -51.70 27.42 -59.00
CA THR A 136 -52.85 28.25 -59.42
C THR A 136 -52.74 28.56 -60.90
#